data_AF-A0A024UG16-F1
#
_entry.id   AF-A0A024UG16-F1
#
_cell.length_a   1.000
_cell.length_b   1.000
_cell.length_c   1.000
_cell.angle_alpha   90.00
_cell.angle_beta   90.00
_cell.angle_gamma   90.00
#
_symmetry.space_group_name_H-M   'P 1'
#
loop_
_entity.id
_entity.type
_entity.pdbx_description
1 polymer ?
#
loop_
_entity_poly.entity_id
_entity_poly.type
_entity_poly.pdbx_seq_one_letter_code
_entity_poly.pdbx_strand_id
1 'polypeptide(L)'
;MASHVSIHPHKMVSIAEAIAAVAVGSLLDADHFVAARAFSLRAATSLNDRPWGHSVTFIIAVALIAWKALPAPFNLRGAALLFVCLLSHQLRDSFRRGLWFAPLGSTPPLPYWVYLVLEVLVPLGVGTWLRCHSRYIAIPSQRATPQDAPEIHTTLIV
;
A
#
# COMPACT_ATOMS: atom_id res chain seq x y z
N MET A 1 -25.28 -2.37 27.96
CA MET A 1 -23.92 -2.96 28.01
C MET A 1 -23.08 -2.31 26.94
N ALA A 2 -22.16 -1.43 27.31
CA ALA A 2 -21.20 -0.84 26.38
C ALA A 2 -20.16 -1.92 26.03
N SER A 3 -20.16 -2.39 24.79
CA SER A 3 -19.08 -3.24 24.30
C SER A 3 -17.79 -2.42 24.34
N HIS A 4 -16.84 -2.88 25.14
CA HIS A 4 -15.52 -2.28 25.24
C HIS A 4 -14.84 -2.43 23.89
N VAL A 5 -14.93 -1.41 23.04
CA VAL A 5 -14.15 -1.32 21.79
C VAL A 5 -12.70 -1.16 22.22
N SER A 6 -11.96 -2.26 22.27
CA SER A 6 -10.52 -2.25 22.46
C SER A 6 -9.89 -1.66 21.20
N ILE A 7 -9.73 -0.34 21.19
CA ILE A 7 -8.95 0.39 20.19
C ILE A 7 -7.50 -0.07 20.38
N HIS A 8 -7.10 -1.10 19.63
CA HIS A 8 -5.69 -1.47 19.56
C HIS A 8 -4.90 -0.23 19.11
N PRO A 9 -3.90 0.22 19.88
CA PRO A 9 -3.13 1.41 19.54
C PRO A 9 -2.53 1.22 18.15
N HIS A 10 -2.80 2.17 17.27
CA HIS A 10 -2.25 2.17 15.93
C HIS A 10 -0.72 2.17 16.03
N LYS A 11 -0.07 1.08 15.59
CA LYS A 11 1.38 1.09 15.43
C LYS A 11 1.73 2.09 14.33
N MET A 12 2.32 3.22 14.73
CA MET A 12 2.99 4.15 13.82
C MET A 12 3.95 3.38 12.89
N VAL A 13 4.25 3.97 11.74
CA VAL A 13 5.32 3.42 10.88
C VAL A 13 6.58 3.31 11.73
N SER A 14 7.09 2.08 11.88
CA SER A 14 8.32 1.86 12.63
C SER A 14 9.51 2.42 11.86
N ILE A 15 10.60 2.74 12.55
CA ILE A 15 11.84 3.19 11.90
C ILE A 15 12.31 2.15 10.87
N ALA A 16 12.18 0.85 11.16
CA ALA A 16 12.52 -0.21 10.22
C ALA A 16 11.67 -0.17 8.95
N GLU A 17 10.35 0.07 9.07
CA GLU A 17 9.46 0.23 7.91
C GLU A 17 9.81 1.48 7.11
N ALA A 18 10.15 2.60 7.77
CA ALA A 18 10.57 3.82 7.09
C ALA A 18 11.89 3.62 6.32
N ILE A 19 12.88 2.99 6.94
CA ILE A 19 14.16 2.64 6.29
C ILE A 19 13.91 1.70 5.12
N ALA A 20 13.08 0.68 5.28
CA ALA A 20 12.75 -0.25 4.22
C ALA A 20 12.05 0.47 3.04
N ALA A 21 11.13 1.38 3.31
CA ALA A 21 10.46 2.17 2.29
C ALA A 21 11.44 3.05 1.50
N VAL A 22 12.37 3.73 2.18
CA VAL A 22 13.44 4.52 1.54
C VAL A 22 14.34 3.61 0.71
N ALA A 23 14.78 2.48 1.27
CA ALA A 23 15.67 1.55 0.57
C ALA A 23 15.02 0.99 -0.69
N VAL A 24 13.75 0.57 -0.63
CA VAL A 24 13.01 0.06 -1.80
C VAL A 24 12.77 1.16 -2.83
N GLY A 25 12.37 2.35 -2.40
CA GLY A 25 12.17 3.49 -3.31
C GLY A 25 13.46 3.87 -4.04
N SER A 26 14.60 3.87 -3.35
CA SER A 26 15.91 4.10 -3.95
C SER A 26 16.38 2.95 -4.84
N LEU A 27 16.03 1.71 -4.50
CA LEU A 27 16.38 0.55 -5.31
C LEU A 27 15.65 0.54 -6.65
N LEU A 28 14.49 1.19 -6.75
CA LEU A 28 13.81 1.38 -8.04
C LEU A 28 14.72 2.12 -9.02
N ASP A 29 15.44 3.16 -8.59
CA ASP A 29 16.41 3.89 -9.42
C ASP A 29 17.61 3.04 -9.87
N ALA A 30 17.85 1.88 -9.25
CA ALA A 30 18.93 0.99 -9.65
C ALA A 30 18.70 0.43 -11.07
N ASP A 31 17.45 0.37 -11.54
CA ASP A 31 17.13 -0.08 -12.88
C ASP A 31 17.66 0.86 -13.98
N HIS A 32 17.88 2.14 -13.68
CA HIS A 32 18.55 3.09 -14.58
C HIS A 32 20.00 2.67 -14.86
N PHE A 33 20.73 2.15 -13.87
CA PHE A 33 22.09 1.67 -14.06
C PHE A 33 22.14 0.39 -14.91
N VAL A 34 21.16 -0.50 -14.69
CA VAL A 34 21.00 -1.72 -15.50
C VAL A 34 20.64 -1.36 -16.94
N ALA A 35 19.68 -0.45 -17.14
CA ALA A 35 19.24 0.00 -18.45
C ALA A 35 20.33 0.79 -19.19
N ALA A 36 21.12 1.60 -18.46
CA ALA A 36 22.30 2.29 -18.99
C ALA A 36 23.48 1.34 -19.28
N ARG A 37 23.44 0.10 -18.77
CA ARG A 37 24.56 -0.85 -18.80
C ARG A 37 25.85 -0.24 -18.24
N ALA A 38 25.73 0.62 -17.24
CA ALA A 38 26.83 1.39 -16.69
C ALA A 38 26.59 1.76 -15.23
N PHE A 39 27.65 1.77 -14.42
CA PHE A 39 27.62 2.24 -13.02
C PHE A 39 27.85 3.76 -12.90
N SER A 40 27.85 4.50 -14.01
CA SER A 40 28.03 5.95 -14.02
C SER A 40 26.70 6.66 -13.76
N LEU A 41 26.67 7.54 -12.76
CA LEU A 41 25.52 8.40 -12.48
C LEU A 41 25.09 9.21 -13.69
N ARG A 42 26.06 9.70 -14.48
CA ARG A 42 25.78 10.45 -15.71
C ARG A 42 25.04 9.57 -16.72
N ALA A 43 25.48 8.33 -16.90
CA ALA A 43 24.86 7.41 -17.85
C ALA A 43 23.44 6.98 -17.40
N ALA A 44 23.28 6.67 -16.11
CA ALA A 44 21.99 6.32 -15.53
C ALA A 44 20.95 7.47 -15.64
N THR A 45 21.39 8.71 -15.45
CA THR A 45 20.49 9.89 -15.48
C THR A 45 20.28 10.47 -16.89
N SER A 46 21.11 10.10 -17.87
CA SER A 46 20.99 10.56 -19.27
C SER A 46 20.17 9.64 -20.16
N LEU A 47 19.56 8.58 -19.62
CA LEU A 47 18.82 7.61 -20.42
C LEU A 47 17.52 8.22 -20.98
N ASN A 48 17.34 8.13 -22.30
CA ASN A 48 16.11 8.59 -22.96
C ASN A 48 14.96 7.61 -22.77
N ASP A 49 15.26 6.32 -22.73
CA ASP A 49 14.27 5.27 -22.51
C ASP A 49 13.80 5.22 -21.06
N ARG A 50 12.58 4.69 -20.85
CA ARG A 50 12.04 4.43 -19.53
C ARG A 50 12.48 3.04 -19.06
N PRO A 51 13.16 2.93 -17.92
CA PRO A 51 13.30 1.65 -17.28
C PRO A 51 11.93 1.08 -16.92
N TRP A 52 11.76 -0.19 -17.20
CA TRP A 52 10.61 -1.03 -16.90
C TRP A 52 10.08 -0.95 -15.46
N GLY A 53 10.93 -0.68 -14.46
CA GLY A 53 10.52 -0.53 -13.05
C GLY A 53 9.59 0.68 -12.83
N HIS A 54 9.75 1.75 -13.61
CA HIS A 54 8.90 2.95 -13.57
C HIS A 54 7.59 2.78 -14.34
N SER A 55 6.95 1.62 -14.27
CA SER A 55 5.60 1.43 -14.78
C SER A 55 4.61 1.21 -13.64
N VAL A 56 3.43 1.82 -13.73
CA VAL A 56 2.34 1.62 -12.76
C VAL A 56 1.95 0.13 -12.70
N THR A 57 1.99 -0.55 -13.85
CA THR A 57 1.75 -1.99 -13.94
C THR A 57 2.77 -2.81 -13.14
N PHE A 58 4.07 -2.48 -13.24
CA PHE A 58 5.11 -3.13 -12.45
C PHE A 58 4.90 -2.92 -10.94
N ILE A 59 4.56 -1.69 -10.54
CA ILE A 59 4.31 -1.35 -9.14
C ILE A 59 3.15 -2.15 -8.57
N ILE A 60 2.04 -2.23 -9.30
CA ILE A 60 0.89 -3.05 -8.91
C ILE A 60 1.29 -4.52 -8.79
N ALA A 61 2.05 -5.04 -9.76
CA ALA A 61 2.51 -6.42 -9.73
C ALA A 61 3.38 -6.72 -8.49
N VAL A 62 4.36 -5.87 -8.18
CA VAL A 62 5.22 -6.01 -6.99
C VAL A 62 4.39 -5.96 -5.70
N ALA A 63 3.45 -5.04 -5.59
CA ALA A 63 2.57 -4.94 -4.43
C ALA A 63 1.69 -6.20 -4.25
N LEU A 64 1.12 -6.72 -5.34
CA LEU A 64 0.33 -7.95 -5.32
C LEU A 64 1.16 -9.17 -4.95
N ILE A 65 2.37 -9.29 -5.50
CA ILE A 65 3.31 -10.35 -5.15
C ILE A 65 3.66 -10.26 -3.66
N ALA A 66 3.98 -9.08 -3.15
CA ALA A 66 4.28 -8.88 -1.74
C ALA A 66 3.10 -9.26 -0.84
N TRP A 67 1.87 -8.93 -1.24
CA TRP A 67 0.67 -9.30 -0.49
C TRP A 67 0.47 -10.84 -0.41
N LYS A 68 0.90 -11.57 -1.44
CA LYS A 68 0.83 -13.04 -1.45
C LYS A 68 2.01 -13.72 -0.76
N ALA A 69 3.20 -13.14 -0.86
CA ALA A 69 4.44 -13.75 -0.42
C ALA A 69 4.78 -13.45 1.05
N LEU A 70 4.42 -12.27 1.55
CA LEU A 70 4.64 -11.91 2.94
C LEU A 70 3.66 -12.67 3.86
N PRO A 71 4.05 -12.95 5.12
CA PRO A 71 3.16 -13.64 6.06
C PRO A 71 2.05 -12.72 6.57
N ALA A 72 0.94 -13.32 7.02
CA ALA A 72 -0.34 -12.68 7.33
C ALA A 72 -0.33 -11.46 8.28
N PRO A 73 0.60 -11.28 9.26
CA PRO A 73 0.60 -10.02 10.01
C PRO A 73 1.19 -8.83 9.24
N PHE A 74 1.98 -9.09 8.19
CA PHE A 74 2.71 -8.06 7.46
C PHE A 74 2.26 -7.89 6.01
N ASN A 75 1.55 -8.85 5.44
CA ASN A 75 1.34 -8.92 4.00
C ASN A 75 0.60 -7.72 3.42
N LEU A 76 -0.54 -7.33 3.99
CA LEU A 76 -1.33 -6.22 3.50
C LEU A 76 -0.63 -4.88 3.74
N ARG A 77 -0.08 -4.70 4.97
CA ARG A 77 0.61 -3.46 5.35
C ARG A 77 1.91 -3.28 4.54
N GLY A 78 2.68 -4.34 4.38
CA GLY A 78 3.91 -4.36 3.58
C GLY A 78 3.63 -4.10 2.10
N ALA A 79 2.63 -4.77 1.52
CA ALA A 79 2.20 -4.52 0.14
C ALA A 79 1.74 -3.06 -0.07
N ALA A 80 0.98 -2.51 0.88
CA ALA A 80 0.54 -1.13 0.82
C ALA A 80 1.70 -0.13 0.96
N LEU A 81 2.68 -0.39 1.83
CA LEU A 81 3.89 0.43 1.95
C LEU A 81 4.72 0.41 0.67
N LEU A 82 4.91 -0.78 0.08
CA LEU A 82 5.60 -0.94 -1.22
C LEU A 82 4.86 -0.21 -2.34
N PHE A 83 3.54 -0.35 -2.41
CA PHE A 83 2.73 0.36 -3.39
C PHE A 83 2.90 1.87 -3.26
N VAL A 84 2.77 2.42 -2.05
CA VAL A 84 2.88 3.86 -1.81
C VAL A 84 4.28 4.36 -2.16
N CYS A 85 5.35 3.72 -1.67
CA CYS A 85 6.71 4.24 -1.91
C CYS A 85 7.12 4.16 -3.39
N LEU A 86 6.77 3.07 -4.09
CA LEU A 86 7.08 2.93 -5.51
C LEU A 86 6.19 3.82 -6.38
N LEU A 87 4.89 3.97 -6.03
CA LEU A 87 3.98 4.85 -6.77
C LEU A 87 4.36 6.32 -6.59
N SER A 88 4.78 6.74 -5.40
CA SER A 88 5.38 8.06 -5.16
C SER A 88 6.56 8.34 -6.09
N HIS A 89 7.45 7.35 -6.25
CA HIS A 89 8.56 7.46 -7.18
C HIS A 89 8.08 7.61 -8.63
N GLN A 90 7.08 6.84 -9.04
CA GLN A 90 6.49 6.94 -10.36
C GLN A 90 5.75 8.27 -10.59
N LEU A 91 5.10 8.82 -9.57
CA LEU A 91 4.45 10.13 -9.65
C LEU A 91 5.48 11.23 -9.91
N ARG A 92 6.65 11.15 -9.28
CA ARG A 92 7.77 12.05 -9.57
C ARG A 92 8.27 11.93 -11.02
N ASP A 93 8.41 10.71 -11.56
CA ASP A 93 8.75 10.54 -12.99
C ASP A 93 7.64 11.03 -13.92
N SER A 94 6.38 10.88 -13.50
CA SER A 94 5.21 11.24 -14.30
C SER A 94 5.08 12.74 -14.55
N PHE A 95 5.63 13.59 -13.67
CA PHE A 95 5.75 15.02 -13.92
C PHE A 95 6.61 15.32 -15.16
N ARG A 96 7.65 14.53 -15.41
CA ARG A 96 8.55 14.74 -16.56
C ARG A 96 8.08 14.04 -17.82
N ARG A 97 7.58 12.81 -17.68
CA ARG A 97 7.35 11.92 -18.83
C ARG A 97 5.90 11.45 -18.95
N GLY A 98 5.08 11.57 -17.89
CA GLY A 98 3.71 11.04 -17.79
C GLY A 98 3.66 9.68 -17.09
N LEU A 99 2.46 9.24 -16.70
CA LEU A 99 2.26 7.91 -16.11
C LEU A 99 2.40 6.84 -17.18
N TRP A 100 3.24 5.84 -16.92
CA TRP A 100 3.42 4.71 -17.83
C TRP A 100 2.69 3.46 -17.35
N PHE A 101 1.81 2.92 -18.18
CA PHE A 101 1.02 1.71 -17.94
C PHE A 101 1.46 0.62 -18.93
N ALA A 102 2.65 0.04 -18.78
CA ALA A 102 3.12 -1.01 -19.68
C ALA A 102 2.16 -2.21 -19.71
N PRO A 103 1.87 -2.82 -20.88
CA PRO A 103 2.22 -2.42 -22.25
C PRO A 103 1.21 -1.46 -22.92
N LEU A 104 0.19 -1.00 -22.18
CA LEU A 104 -0.93 -0.19 -22.70
C LEU A 104 -0.54 1.20 -23.21
N GLY A 105 0.58 1.75 -22.72
CA GLY A 105 1.10 3.05 -23.16
C GLY A 105 1.31 4.03 -22.02
N SER A 106 1.52 5.31 -22.34
CA SER A 106 1.76 6.37 -21.36
C SER A 106 0.75 7.51 -21.49
N THR A 107 0.45 8.18 -20.38
CA THR A 107 -0.24 9.48 -20.40
C THR A 107 0.73 10.59 -20.82
N PRO A 108 0.23 11.78 -21.18
CA PRO A 108 1.06 12.99 -21.20
C PRO A 108 1.68 13.27 -19.82
N PRO A 109 2.76 14.07 -19.74
CA PRO A 109 3.31 14.57 -18.50
C PRO A 109 2.26 15.22 -17.61
N LEU A 110 2.26 14.88 -16.32
CA LEU A 110 1.31 15.45 -15.38
C LEU A 110 1.64 16.94 -15.12
N PRO A 111 0.64 17.83 -15.06
CA PRO A 111 0.85 19.16 -14.52
C PRO A 111 1.41 19.10 -13.10
N TYR A 112 2.33 20.00 -12.75
CA TYR A 112 3.04 19.95 -11.47
C TYR A 112 2.10 19.90 -10.24
N TRP A 113 1.01 20.66 -10.27
CA TRP A 113 0.03 20.65 -9.19
C TRP A 113 -0.72 19.33 -9.08
N VAL A 114 -1.00 18.64 -10.20
CA VAL A 114 -1.65 17.33 -10.20
C VAL A 114 -0.72 16.32 -9.53
N TYR A 115 0.56 16.32 -9.90
CA TYR A 115 1.58 15.50 -9.25
C TYR A 115 1.58 15.71 -7.73
N LEU A 116 1.69 16.96 -7.25
CA LEU A 116 1.73 17.26 -5.81
C LEU A 116 0.47 16.81 -5.08
N VAL A 117 -0.71 17.02 -5.69
CA VAL A 117 -1.98 16.58 -5.11
C VAL A 117 -2.00 15.06 -5.01
N LEU A 118 -1.62 14.34 -6.06
CA LEU A 118 -1.58 12.87 -6.04
C LEU A 118 -0.58 12.34 -5.00
N GLU A 119 0.58 12.97 -4.86
CA GLU A 119 1.62 12.60 -3.89
C GLU A 119 1.10 12.65 -2.44
N VAL A 120 0.19 13.57 -2.14
CA VAL A 120 -0.48 13.67 -0.83
C VAL A 120 -1.67 12.70 -0.74
N LEU A 121 -2.48 12.60 -1.79
CA LEU A 121 -3.70 11.80 -1.77
C LEU A 121 -3.44 10.29 -1.71
N VAL A 122 -2.39 9.79 -2.37
CA VAL A 122 -2.05 8.36 -2.37
C VAL A 122 -1.82 7.81 -0.96
N PRO A 123 -0.90 8.34 -0.13
CA PRO A 123 -0.67 7.83 1.22
C PRO A 123 -1.89 8.02 2.14
N LEU A 124 -2.64 9.12 1.99
CA LEU A 124 -3.86 9.36 2.77
C LEU A 124 -4.97 8.37 2.42
N GLY A 125 -5.18 8.12 1.13
CA GLY A 125 -6.18 7.19 0.61
C GLY A 125 -5.87 5.75 1.03
N VAL A 126 -4.64 5.29 0.79
CA VAL A 126 -4.18 3.96 1.19
C VAL A 126 -4.22 3.81 2.72
N GLY A 127 -3.77 4.81 3.47
CA GLY A 127 -3.81 4.80 4.93
C GLY A 127 -5.23 4.73 5.49
N THR A 128 -6.17 5.47 4.90
CA THR A 128 -7.59 5.43 5.27
C THR A 128 -8.20 4.07 4.92
N TRP A 129 -7.90 3.54 3.74
CA TRP A 129 -8.36 2.22 3.31
C TRP A 129 -7.86 1.10 4.24
N LEU A 130 -6.57 1.09 4.58
CA LEU A 130 -6.00 0.13 5.52
C LEU A 130 -6.71 0.18 6.89
N ARG A 131 -7.00 1.38 7.40
CA ARG A 131 -7.71 1.56 8.67
C ARG A 131 -9.12 0.96 8.61
N CYS A 132 -9.86 1.23 7.53
CA CYS A 132 -11.18 0.67 7.32
C CYS A 132 -11.12 -0.86 7.21
N HIS A 133 -10.19 -1.40 6.42
CA HIS A 133 -10.06 -2.84 6.20
C HIS A 133 -9.69 -3.60 7.47
N SER A 134 -8.74 -3.09 8.27
CA SER A 134 -8.39 -3.70 9.57
C SER A 134 -9.55 -3.73 10.55
N ARG A 135 -10.46 -2.75 10.51
CA ARG A 135 -11.67 -2.74 11.34
C ARG A 135 -12.66 -3.83 10.91
N TYR A 136 -12.80 -4.10 9.62
CA TYR A 136 -13.69 -5.18 9.14
C TYR A 136 -13.21 -6.58 9.54
N ILE A 137 -11.90 -6.84 9.52
CA ILE A 137 -11.35 -8.14 9.93
C ILE A 137 -11.47 -8.34 11.46
N ALA A 138 -11.38 -7.26 12.23
CA ALA A 138 -11.45 -7.28 13.69
C ALA A 138 -12.90 -7.35 14.25
N ILE A 139 -13.93 -7.45 13.40
CA ILE A 139 -15.28 -7.79 13.84
C ILE A 139 -15.42 -9.31 13.69
N PRO A 140 -15.17 -10.12 14.74
CA PRO A 140 -15.60 -11.50 14.70
C PRO A 140 -17.12 -11.53 14.60
N SER A 141 -17.61 -12.48 13.81
CA SER A 141 -18.97 -12.98 13.85
C SER A 141 -19.36 -13.37 15.28
N GLN A 142 -19.72 -12.42 16.12
CA GLN A 142 -20.62 -12.66 17.25
C GLN A 142 -22.04 -12.77 16.69
N ARG A 143 -22.25 -13.75 15.82
CA ARG A 143 -23.59 -14.22 15.47
C ARG A 143 -23.96 -15.14 16.64
N ALA A 144 -24.86 -14.62 17.48
CA ALA A 144 -25.43 -15.21 18.69
C ALA A 144 -25.28 -16.74 18.81
N THR A 145 -24.60 -17.20 19.85
CA THR A 145 -24.85 -18.54 20.39
C THR A 145 -26.30 -18.59 20.90
N PRO A 146 -27.12 -19.59 20.55
CA PRO A 146 -28.52 -19.71 20.98
C PRO A 146 -28.73 -19.91 22.50
N GLN A 147 -27.71 -19.70 23.31
CA GLN A 147 -27.66 -20.09 24.72
C GLN A 147 -28.16 -18.99 25.67
N ASP A 148 -28.53 -17.82 25.15
CA ASP A 148 -29.09 -16.70 25.92
C ASP A 148 -30.63 -16.65 25.87
N ALA A 149 -31.31 -17.78 25.61
CA ALA A 149 -32.75 -17.85 25.81
C ALA A 149 -33.04 -17.85 27.32
N PRO A 150 -33.89 -16.94 27.84
CA PRO A 150 -34.24 -16.95 29.26
C PRO A 150 -34.96 -18.25 29.61
N GLU A 151 -34.40 -19.03 30.54
CA GLU A 151 -35.12 -20.14 31.18
C GLU A 151 -36.36 -19.56 31.89
N ILE A 152 -37.53 -19.81 31.32
CA ILE A 152 -38.80 -19.56 31.98
C ILE A 152 -38.93 -20.61 33.09
N HIS A 153 -38.54 -20.23 34.31
CA HIS A 153 -38.88 -20.98 35.50
C HIS A 153 -40.40 -20.89 35.73
N THR A 154 -41.13 -21.90 35.26
CA THR A 154 -42.52 -22.14 35.61
C THR A 154 -42.58 -22.65 37.05
N THR A 155 -42.77 -21.75 38.02
CA THR A 155 -43.18 -22.11 39.38
C THR A 155 -44.68 -22.44 39.34
N LEU A 156 -45.01 -23.74 39.35
CA LEU A 156 -46.37 -24.22 39.55
C LEU A 156 -46.63 -24.29 41.06
N ILE A 157 -47.36 -23.30 41.58
CA ILE A 157 -48.07 -23.40 42.86
C ILE A 157 -49.43 -24.02 42.52
N VAL A 158 -49.64 -25.27 42.95
CA VAL A 158 -50.81 -25.86 43.64
C VAL A 158 -50.56 -27.37 43.74
#